data_AF-A0A8J3NGY9-F1
#
_entry.id   AF-A0A8J3NGY9-F1
#
_cell.length_a   1.000
_cell.length_b   1.000
_cell.length_c   1.000
_cell.angle_alpha   90.00
_cell.angle_beta   90.00
_cell.angle_gamma   90.00
#
_symmetry.space_group_name_H-M   'P 1'
#
loop_
_entity.id
_entity.type
_entity.pdbx_description
1 polymer ?
#
loop_
_entity_poly.entity_id
_entity_poly.type
_entity_poly.pdbx_seq_one_letter_code
_entity_poly.pdbx_strand_id
1 'polypeptide(L)'
;MPERMPSAAASLAELVERVSTILVGPTDVPTLEQALDGLVRHAHHDREALAGALKPMLASHTWARTDTADDGIPAHLGYVAQAALGTFTAADITHAYRDPRSPLGGKDLTPFGTVLAARFVEAAHQLVTGPPPFLLATPSHLDGTIEPADLVARLSAYEHARVEPGDIDFSQALLRLHGTASEQTIAAANALRSDHGHRLAHWLHAGGPAFPRPTPTITGPGRSGLSPTWLGVRRLLAAVAATTVPTPVSRPLNRLLKTLHAGDGVPELAAGTESTEHWPAVIPTQPDLVATWCLSRIAVNTIHNRSGTSPLLTALVRSRGPAGSAVHLAVGYALGAQSPDDRAGAVDATLLLSDRGELDPAMLGRQLADLVGLKGVKPTRLATALTDLTHAGAHDLVWDLLAAALPGLLSGAPAPGLAGLVAIASHNAELCGARGVIPQVAQLSAHSTGRLKREAHRLHTILTSAS
;
A
#
# COMPACT_ATOMS: atom_id res chain seq x y z
N MET A 1 10.73 -19.06 0.98
CA MET A 1 10.05 -18.69 -0.26
C MET A 1 8.65 -18.20 0.08
N PRO A 2 8.07 -17.23 -0.65
CA PRO A 2 6.70 -16.78 -0.41
C PRO A 2 5.72 -17.94 -0.57
N GLU A 3 4.62 -17.87 0.17
CA GLU A 3 3.55 -18.86 0.07
C GLU A 3 2.82 -18.71 -1.27
N ARG A 4 2.67 -19.85 -1.96
CA ARG A 4 1.96 -19.93 -3.24
C ARG A 4 0.50 -19.56 -3.03
N MET A 5 -0.05 -18.82 -3.99
CA MET A 5 -1.48 -18.58 -3.98
C MET A 5 -2.23 -19.90 -4.23
N PRO A 6 -3.27 -20.24 -3.45
CA PRO A 6 -4.08 -21.42 -3.73
C PRO A 6 -4.73 -21.31 -5.12
N SER A 7 -4.99 -22.44 -5.76
CA SER A 7 -5.69 -22.47 -7.05
C SER A 7 -7.05 -21.77 -6.96
N ALA A 8 -7.55 -21.27 -8.08
CA ALA A 8 -8.91 -20.74 -8.17
C ALA A 8 -9.95 -21.78 -7.68
N ALA A 9 -11.12 -21.28 -7.27
CA ALA A 9 -12.21 -22.11 -6.75
C ALA A 9 -12.53 -23.28 -7.68
N ALA A 10 -12.37 -24.51 -7.17
CA ALA A 10 -12.44 -25.72 -7.99
C ALA A 10 -13.88 -26.05 -8.42
N SER A 11 -14.87 -25.50 -7.72
CA SER A 11 -16.30 -25.71 -7.98
C SER A 11 -17.08 -24.41 -8.07
N LEU A 12 -18.21 -24.43 -8.78
CA LEU A 12 -19.14 -23.30 -8.85
C LEU A 12 -19.71 -22.92 -7.47
N ALA A 13 -19.93 -23.89 -6.58
CA ALA A 13 -20.46 -23.62 -5.24
C ALA A 13 -19.48 -22.79 -4.40
N GLU A 14 -18.19 -23.16 -4.41
CA GLU A 14 -17.13 -22.42 -3.73
C GLU A 14 -16.98 -21.00 -4.31
N LEU A 15 -17.11 -20.85 -5.64
CA LEU A 15 -17.08 -19.54 -6.29
C LEU A 15 -18.25 -18.66 -5.85
N VAL A 16 -19.48 -19.19 -5.84
CA VAL A 16 -20.68 -18.45 -5.42
C VAL A 16 -20.57 -18.00 -3.96
N GLU A 17 -20.06 -18.86 -3.08
CA GLU A 17 -19.82 -18.52 -1.67
C GLU A 17 -18.84 -17.34 -1.55
N ARG A 18 -17.68 -17.42 -2.21
CA ARG A 18 -16.67 -16.35 -2.20
C ARG A 18 -17.22 -15.03 -2.74
N VAL A 19 -17.93 -15.06 -3.88
CA VAL A 19 -18.56 -13.86 -4.45
C VAL A 19 -19.57 -13.29 -3.46
N SER A 20 -20.41 -14.13 -2.84
CA SER A 20 -21.37 -13.68 -1.84
C SER A 20 -20.70 -13.01 -0.64
N THR A 21 -19.58 -13.54 -0.14
CA THR A 21 -18.84 -12.93 0.97
C THR A 21 -18.35 -11.52 0.60
N ILE A 22 -17.76 -11.36 -0.58
CA ILE A 22 -17.23 -10.07 -1.05
C ILE A 22 -18.35 -9.05 -1.28
N LEU A 23 -19.52 -9.48 -1.75
CA LEU A 23 -20.66 -8.58 -1.96
C LEU A 23 -21.23 -7.99 -0.66
N VAL A 24 -20.95 -8.61 0.49
CA VAL A 24 -21.49 -8.19 1.80
C VAL A 24 -20.51 -7.30 2.58
N GLY A 25 -19.22 -7.28 2.24
CA GLY A 25 -18.26 -6.45 2.96
C GLY A 25 -16.80 -6.54 2.50
N PRO A 26 -15.87 -6.00 3.32
CA PRO A 26 -14.43 -6.04 3.05
C PRO A 26 -13.91 -7.47 2.87
N THR A 27 -12.88 -7.62 2.04
CA THR A 27 -12.28 -8.90 1.71
C THR A 27 -10.78 -8.77 1.56
N ASP A 28 -10.05 -9.84 1.82
CA ASP A 28 -8.62 -9.87 1.56
C ASP A 28 -8.30 -9.99 0.05
N VAL A 29 -7.06 -9.63 -0.29
CA VAL A 29 -6.58 -9.66 -1.67
C VAL A 29 -6.66 -11.06 -2.29
N PRO A 30 -6.23 -12.15 -1.61
CA PRO A 30 -6.31 -13.49 -2.19
C PRO A 30 -7.75 -13.90 -2.56
N THR A 31 -8.72 -13.64 -1.66
CA THR A 31 -10.12 -14.00 -1.90
C THR A 31 -10.70 -13.20 -3.07
N LEU A 32 -10.38 -11.91 -3.16
CA LEU A 32 -10.80 -11.07 -4.28
C LEU A 32 -10.25 -11.56 -5.62
N GLU A 33 -8.93 -11.82 -5.69
CA GLU A 33 -8.27 -12.26 -6.92
C GLU A 33 -8.77 -13.65 -7.35
N GLN A 34 -8.99 -14.57 -6.41
CA GLN A 34 -9.54 -15.90 -6.68
C GLN A 34 -10.99 -15.84 -7.16
N ALA A 35 -11.82 -14.96 -6.59
CA ALA A 35 -13.20 -14.78 -7.03
C ALA A 35 -13.26 -14.19 -8.46
N LEU A 36 -12.44 -13.17 -8.73
CA LEU A 36 -12.40 -12.52 -10.05
C LEU A 36 -11.87 -13.48 -11.14
N ASP A 37 -10.77 -14.18 -10.89
CA ASP A 37 -10.23 -15.21 -11.81
C ASP A 37 -11.21 -16.39 -11.98
N GLY A 38 -11.86 -16.80 -10.89
CA GLY A 38 -12.88 -17.85 -10.90
C GLY A 38 -14.09 -17.51 -11.78
N LEU A 39 -14.62 -16.30 -11.69
CA LEU A 39 -15.71 -15.83 -12.56
C LEU A 39 -15.33 -15.94 -14.05
N VAL A 40 -14.11 -15.56 -14.40
CA VAL A 40 -13.60 -15.65 -15.78
C VAL A 40 -13.45 -17.11 -16.24
N ARG A 41 -12.78 -17.96 -15.44
CA ARG A 41 -12.56 -19.37 -15.77
C ARG A 41 -13.86 -20.14 -15.95
N HIS A 42 -14.79 -19.99 -15.01
CA HIS A 42 -16.08 -20.69 -15.06
C HIS A 42 -16.95 -20.18 -16.23
N ALA A 43 -16.90 -18.89 -16.55
CA ALA A 43 -17.59 -18.37 -17.73
C ALA A 43 -16.98 -18.87 -19.06
N HIS A 44 -15.66 -19.04 -19.12
CA HIS A 44 -14.98 -19.61 -20.28
C HIS A 44 -15.37 -21.07 -20.51
N HIS A 45 -15.52 -21.84 -19.44
CA HIS A 45 -15.90 -23.25 -19.53
C HIS A 45 -17.39 -23.45 -19.82
N ASP A 46 -18.26 -22.84 -19.01
CA ASP A 46 -19.70 -22.93 -19.13
C ASP A 46 -20.39 -21.72 -18.49
N ARG A 47 -20.62 -20.69 -19.31
CA ARG A 47 -21.29 -19.46 -18.87
C ARG A 47 -22.74 -19.71 -18.45
N GLU A 48 -23.44 -20.67 -19.04
CA GLU A 48 -24.83 -20.95 -18.67
C GLU A 48 -24.92 -21.57 -17.28
N ALA A 49 -24.04 -22.53 -16.97
CA ALA A 49 -23.94 -23.12 -15.63
C ALA A 49 -23.55 -22.08 -14.58
N LEU A 50 -22.55 -21.23 -14.89
CA LEU A 50 -22.18 -20.12 -14.01
C LEU A 50 -23.36 -19.17 -13.77
N ALA A 51 -24.09 -18.80 -14.83
CA ALA A 51 -25.24 -17.93 -14.72
C ALA A 51 -26.36 -18.55 -13.87
N GLY A 52 -26.63 -19.84 -14.06
CA GLY A 52 -27.57 -20.60 -13.24
C GLY A 52 -27.21 -20.60 -11.75
N ALA A 53 -25.92 -20.73 -11.43
CA ALA A 53 -25.42 -20.75 -10.06
C ALA A 53 -25.45 -19.36 -9.38
N LEU A 54 -25.12 -18.29 -10.11
CA LEU A 54 -25.10 -16.92 -9.57
C LEU A 54 -26.50 -16.32 -9.40
N LYS A 55 -27.48 -16.74 -10.21
CA LYS A 55 -28.81 -16.11 -10.27
C LYS A 55 -29.55 -16.07 -8.93
N PRO A 56 -29.64 -17.17 -8.13
CA PRO A 56 -30.30 -17.13 -6.83
C PRO A 56 -29.60 -16.18 -5.85
N MET A 57 -28.27 -16.17 -5.86
CA MET A 57 -27.46 -15.32 -4.99
C MET A 57 -27.60 -13.84 -5.35
N LEU A 58 -27.55 -13.47 -6.63
CA LEU A 58 -27.71 -12.05 -7.01
C LEU A 58 -29.13 -11.52 -6.78
N ALA A 59 -30.15 -12.38 -6.83
CA ALA A 59 -31.53 -11.99 -6.54
C ALA A 59 -31.75 -11.61 -5.06
N SER A 60 -30.93 -12.15 -4.14
CA SER A 60 -31.03 -11.85 -2.70
C SER A 60 -30.20 -10.63 -2.26
N HIS A 61 -29.36 -10.06 -3.13
CA HIS A 61 -28.45 -8.97 -2.80
C HIS A 61 -28.84 -7.65 -3.48
N THR A 62 -28.99 -6.58 -2.70
CA THR A 62 -29.13 -5.19 -3.20
C THR A 62 -27.75 -4.56 -3.43
N TRP A 63 -26.96 -5.13 -4.34
CA TRP A 63 -25.56 -4.74 -4.62
C TRP A 63 -25.39 -3.36 -5.28
N ALA A 64 -26.44 -2.81 -5.91
CA ALA A 64 -26.39 -1.56 -6.67
C ALA A 64 -26.68 -0.28 -5.86
N ARG A 65 -26.85 -0.38 -4.52
CA ARG A 65 -27.30 0.74 -3.66
C ARG A 65 -26.41 1.02 -2.44
N THR A 66 -25.19 0.51 -2.39
CA THR A 66 -24.26 0.89 -1.32
C THR A 66 -23.70 2.28 -1.62
N ASP A 67 -24.00 3.25 -0.74
CA ASP A 67 -23.33 4.54 -0.70
C ASP A 67 -21.82 4.25 -0.58
N THR A 68 -21.06 4.50 -1.64
CA THR A 68 -19.68 4.05 -1.79
C THR A 68 -18.72 4.97 -1.05
N ALA A 69 -18.56 4.70 0.24
CA ALA A 69 -17.43 5.22 1.02
C ALA A 69 -16.13 4.41 0.75
N ASP A 70 -16.21 3.33 -0.03
CA ASP A 70 -15.08 2.46 -0.38
C ASP A 70 -14.67 2.66 -1.85
N ASP A 71 -13.46 2.21 -2.23
CA ASP A 71 -12.98 2.06 -3.62
C ASP A 71 -13.89 1.17 -4.51
N GLY A 72 -15.09 0.82 -4.05
CA GLY A 72 -16.20 0.27 -4.82
C GLY A 72 -16.17 -1.23 -5.01
N ILE A 73 -15.26 -1.97 -4.36
CA ILE A 73 -15.00 -3.40 -4.61
C ILE A 73 -16.28 -4.26 -4.65
N PRO A 74 -17.19 -4.24 -3.65
CA PRO A 74 -18.41 -5.03 -3.71
C PRO A 74 -19.27 -4.69 -4.93
N ALA A 75 -19.43 -3.40 -5.23
CA ALA A 75 -20.19 -2.96 -6.39
C ALA A 75 -19.51 -3.37 -7.71
N HIS A 76 -18.19 -3.21 -7.81
CA HIS A 76 -17.40 -3.57 -9.00
C HIS A 76 -17.49 -5.06 -9.31
N LEU A 77 -17.33 -5.92 -8.30
CA LEU A 77 -17.50 -7.37 -8.46
C LEU A 77 -18.96 -7.72 -8.83
N GLY A 78 -19.93 -7.01 -8.26
CA GLY A 78 -21.35 -7.13 -8.63
C GLY A 78 -21.59 -6.92 -10.12
N TYR A 79 -20.95 -5.91 -10.74
CA TYR A 79 -21.04 -5.71 -12.19
C TYR A 79 -20.45 -6.88 -13.00
N VAL A 80 -19.33 -7.48 -12.56
CA VAL A 80 -18.76 -8.67 -13.22
C VAL A 80 -19.70 -9.87 -13.09
N ALA A 81 -20.27 -10.10 -11.91
CA ALA A 81 -21.21 -11.20 -11.69
C ALA A 81 -22.49 -11.04 -12.53
N GLN A 82 -22.97 -9.82 -12.73
CA GLN A 82 -24.12 -9.53 -13.61
C GLN A 82 -23.77 -9.69 -15.09
N ALA A 83 -22.56 -9.29 -15.50
CA ALA A 83 -22.06 -9.59 -16.83
C ALA A 83 -22.03 -11.10 -17.09
N ALA A 84 -21.62 -11.91 -16.10
CA ALA A 84 -21.69 -13.36 -16.16
C ALA A 84 -23.13 -13.88 -16.36
N LEU A 85 -24.12 -13.31 -15.65
CA LEU A 85 -25.55 -13.62 -15.81
C LEU A 85 -26.12 -13.26 -17.20
N GLY A 86 -25.43 -12.41 -17.96
CA GLY A 86 -25.95 -11.88 -19.23
C GLY A 86 -27.01 -10.79 -19.05
N THR A 87 -27.10 -10.17 -17.87
CA THR A 87 -28.01 -9.05 -17.61
C THR A 87 -27.47 -7.71 -18.12
N PHE A 88 -26.15 -7.62 -18.33
CA PHE A 88 -25.50 -6.45 -18.93
C PHE A 88 -24.92 -6.76 -20.31
N THR A 89 -25.04 -5.78 -21.20
CA THR A 89 -24.32 -5.71 -22.46
C THR A 89 -22.98 -4.99 -22.28
N ALA A 90 -22.10 -5.09 -23.27
CA ALA A 90 -20.86 -4.31 -23.31
C ALA A 90 -21.12 -2.78 -23.26
N ALA A 91 -22.24 -2.34 -23.85
CA ALA A 91 -22.64 -0.93 -23.84
C ALA A 91 -23.05 -0.48 -22.43
N ASP A 92 -23.77 -1.30 -21.68
CA ASP A 92 -24.17 -0.99 -20.30
C ASP A 92 -22.95 -0.84 -19.38
N ILE A 93 -21.99 -1.77 -19.50
CA ILE A 93 -20.73 -1.73 -18.74
C ILE A 93 -19.94 -0.46 -19.09
N THR A 94 -19.82 -0.15 -20.37
CA THR A 94 -19.11 1.05 -20.85
C THR A 94 -19.81 2.33 -20.36
N HIS A 95 -21.14 2.36 -20.37
CA HIS A 95 -21.91 3.48 -19.88
C HIS A 95 -21.69 3.68 -18.37
N ALA A 96 -21.79 2.61 -17.58
CA ALA A 96 -21.54 2.65 -16.14
C ALA A 96 -20.11 3.12 -15.82
N TYR A 97 -19.09 2.66 -16.55
CA TYR A 97 -17.72 3.12 -16.34
C TYR A 97 -17.50 4.60 -16.69
N ARG A 98 -18.28 5.16 -17.62
CA ARG A 98 -18.20 6.58 -18.00
C ARG A 98 -19.06 7.49 -17.13
N ASP A 99 -20.06 6.95 -16.45
CA ASP A 99 -20.93 7.72 -15.58
C ASP A 99 -20.21 8.01 -14.24
N PRO A 100 -19.86 9.27 -13.93
CA PRO A 100 -19.21 9.63 -12.67
C PRO A 100 -20.06 9.37 -11.43
N ARG A 101 -21.36 9.06 -11.60
CA ARG A 101 -22.29 8.69 -10.53
C ARG A 101 -22.38 7.18 -10.33
N SER A 102 -21.91 6.38 -11.28
CA SER A 102 -21.85 4.93 -11.14
C SER A 102 -20.72 4.53 -10.19
N PRO A 103 -20.87 3.45 -9.41
CA PRO A 103 -19.76 2.88 -8.65
C PRO A 103 -18.52 2.55 -9.50
N LEU A 104 -18.69 2.21 -10.79
CA LEU A 104 -17.58 1.90 -11.70
C LEU A 104 -16.85 3.13 -12.22
N GLY A 105 -17.57 4.22 -12.50
CA GLY A 105 -17.00 5.48 -13.00
C GLY A 105 -16.68 6.51 -11.91
N GLY A 106 -17.02 6.18 -10.64
CA GLY A 106 -17.12 7.08 -9.51
C GLY A 106 -16.11 8.22 -9.50
N LYS A 107 -16.63 9.46 -9.41
CA LYS A 107 -15.82 10.69 -9.35
C LYS A 107 -14.81 10.73 -8.18
N ASP A 108 -15.04 9.91 -7.15
CA ASP A 108 -14.30 9.89 -5.89
C ASP A 108 -13.34 8.69 -5.78
N LEU A 109 -13.20 7.86 -6.83
CA LEU A 109 -12.26 6.73 -6.82
C LEU A 109 -10.82 7.21 -6.60
N THR A 110 -10.10 6.51 -5.73
CA THR A 110 -8.67 6.75 -5.57
C THR A 110 -7.92 6.35 -6.86
N PRO A 111 -6.65 6.77 -7.03
CA PRO A 111 -5.83 6.28 -8.13
C PRO A 111 -5.75 4.74 -8.19
N PHE A 112 -5.71 4.06 -7.05
CA PHE A 112 -5.72 2.59 -6.97
C PHE A 112 -7.12 2.02 -7.26
N GLY A 113 -8.17 2.63 -6.72
CA GLY A 113 -9.57 2.29 -7.05
C GLY A 113 -9.88 2.44 -8.53
N THR A 114 -9.30 3.42 -9.21
CA THR A 114 -9.41 3.60 -10.66
C THR A 114 -8.79 2.42 -11.43
N VAL A 115 -7.65 1.90 -10.95
CA VAL A 115 -7.02 0.70 -11.52
C VAL A 115 -7.90 -0.52 -11.29
N LEU A 116 -8.39 -0.73 -10.07
CA LEU A 116 -9.31 -1.83 -9.78
C LEU A 116 -10.56 -1.75 -10.65
N ALA A 117 -11.26 -0.61 -10.67
CA ALA A 117 -12.45 -0.41 -11.49
C ALA A 117 -12.19 -0.77 -12.96
N ALA A 118 -11.07 -0.33 -13.52
CA ALA A 118 -10.70 -0.67 -14.89
C ALA A 118 -10.51 -2.18 -15.10
N ARG A 119 -9.93 -2.90 -14.11
CA ARG A 119 -9.80 -4.36 -14.15
C ARG A 119 -11.15 -5.06 -14.13
N PHE A 120 -12.05 -4.67 -13.22
CA PHE A 120 -13.40 -5.23 -13.15
C PHE A 120 -14.20 -4.95 -14.43
N VAL A 121 -14.07 -3.75 -14.98
CA VAL A 121 -14.72 -3.36 -16.24
C VAL A 121 -14.22 -4.18 -17.42
N GLU A 122 -12.90 -4.38 -17.54
CA GLU A 122 -12.33 -5.22 -18.58
C GLU A 122 -12.79 -6.68 -18.46
N ALA A 123 -12.76 -7.24 -17.24
CA ALA A 123 -13.26 -8.58 -16.98
C ALA A 123 -14.75 -8.71 -17.35
N ALA A 124 -15.59 -7.79 -16.88
CA ALA A 124 -17.02 -7.77 -17.23
C ALA A 124 -17.24 -7.68 -18.75
N HIS A 125 -16.47 -6.83 -19.43
CA HIS A 125 -16.54 -6.70 -20.89
C HIS A 125 -16.15 -7.98 -21.62
N GLN A 126 -15.09 -8.65 -21.16
CA GLN A 126 -14.66 -9.94 -21.70
C GLN A 126 -15.69 -11.03 -21.47
N LEU A 127 -16.34 -11.08 -20.29
CA LEU A 127 -17.42 -12.04 -20.03
C LEU A 127 -18.57 -11.96 -21.04
N VAL A 128 -18.90 -10.75 -21.52
CA VAL A 128 -20.01 -10.54 -22.47
C VAL A 128 -19.60 -10.67 -23.94
N THR A 129 -18.32 -10.45 -24.27
CA THR A 129 -17.82 -10.46 -25.66
C THR A 129 -17.07 -11.73 -26.05
N GLY A 130 -16.52 -12.46 -25.09
CA GLY A 130 -15.71 -13.66 -25.29
C GLY A 130 -14.78 -13.88 -24.10
N PRO A 131 -15.17 -14.71 -23.10
CA PRO A 131 -14.39 -14.87 -21.88
C PRO A 131 -13.03 -15.53 -22.18
N PRO A 132 -11.90 -14.96 -21.71
CA PRO A 132 -10.59 -15.60 -21.82
C PRO A 132 -10.50 -16.83 -20.89
N PRO A 133 -9.53 -17.73 -21.09
CA PRO A 133 -9.41 -18.95 -20.29
C PRO A 133 -9.18 -18.69 -18.79
N PHE A 134 -8.59 -17.56 -18.43
CA PHE A 134 -8.31 -17.10 -17.06
C PHE A 134 -7.81 -15.65 -17.11
N LEU A 135 -7.44 -15.03 -15.98
CA LEU A 135 -6.79 -13.72 -15.95
C LEU A 135 -5.26 -13.84 -15.85
N LEU A 136 -4.54 -13.03 -16.62
CA LEU A 136 -3.09 -12.95 -16.58
C LEU A 136 -2.57 -12.35 -15.29
N ALA A 137 -3.30 -11.39 -14.70
CA ALA A 137 -2.86 -10.67 -13.51
C ALA A 137 -3.05 -11.43 -12.20
N THR A 138 -3.73 -12.57 -12.20
CA THR A 138 -3.96 -13.43 -11.03
C THR A 138 -2.62 -13.73 -10.32
N PRO A 139 -2.39 -13.36 -9.06
CA PRO A 139 -1.07 -13.54 -8.43
C PRO A 139 -0.54 -14.99 -8.47
N SER A 140 0.77 -15.17 -8.45
CA SER A 140 1.42 -16.48 -8.22
C SER A 140 1.56 -16.80 -6.74
N HIS A 141 1.63 -15.76 -5.91
CA HIS A 141 1.92 -15.80 -4.47
C HIS A 141 0.94 -14.92 -3.69
N LEU A 142 0.79 -15.20 -2.39
CA LEU A 142 -0.12 -14.45 -1.50
C LEU A 142 0.26 -12.98 -1.32
N ASP A 143 1.51 -12.60 -1.60
CA ASP A 143 1.99 -11.21 -1.57
C ASP A 143 1.54 -10.38 -2.79
N GLY A 144 0.75 -10.97 -3.69
CA GLY A 144 0.23 -10.31 -4.89
C GLY A 144 1.19 -10.36 -6.09
N THR A 145 2.39 -10.93 -5.94
CA THR A 145 3.39 -11.00 -7.01
C THR A 145 3.14 -12.15 -7.98
N ILE A 146 3.68 -12.02 -9.20
CA ILE A 146 3.66 -13.05 -10.26
C ILE A 146 5.08 -13.49 -10.55
N GLU A 147 5.28 -14.80 -10.67
CA GLU A 147 6.54 -15.38 -11.15
C GLU A 147 6.68 -15.13 -12.66
N PRO A 148 7.86 -14.68 -13.15
CA PRO A 148 8.09 -14.48 -14.58
C PRO A 148 7.75 -15.72 -15.43
N ALA A 149 8.09 -16.92 -14.96
CA ALA A 149 7.78 -18.16 -15.66
C ALA A 149 6.27 -18.44 -15.74
N ASP A 150 5.51 -18.11 -14.69
CA ASP A 150 4.05 -18.30 -14.69
C ASP A 150 3.40 -17.36 -15.72
N LEU A 151 3.86 -16.10 -15.84
CA LEU A 151 3.30 -15.18 -16.84
C LEU A 151 3.62 -15.60 -18.28
N VAL A 152 4.83 -16.11 -18.53
CA VAL A 152 5.19 -16.69 -19.84
C VAL A 152 4.28 -17.88 -20.18
N ALA A 153 4.07 -18.79 -19.23
CA ALA A 153 3.19 -19.94 -19.43
C ALA A 153 1.74 -19.52 -19.72
N ARG A 154 1.24 -18.51 -18.99
CA ARG A 154 -0.10 -17.94 -19.19
C ARG A 154 -0.27 -17.33 -20.58
N LEU A 155 0.68 -16.52 -21.05
CA LEU A 155 0.63 -15.97 -22.41
C LEU A 155 0.74 -17.05 -23.48
N SER A 156 1.56 -18.07 -23.26
CA SER A 156 1.63 -19.22 -24.17
C SER A 156 0.27 -19.90 -24.31
N ALA A 157 -0.46 -20.10 -23.21
CA ALA A 157 -1.81 -20.67 -23.25
C ALA A 157 -2.82 -19.77 -24.01
N TYR A 158 -2.72 -18.45 -23.86
CA TYR A 158 -3.52 -17.50 -24.65
C TYR A 158 -3.24 -17.62 -26.16
N GLU A 159 -1.97 -17.72 -26.57
CA GLU A 159 -1.60 -17.92 -27.97
C GLU A 159 -2.13 -19.23 -28.55
N HIS A 160 -2.06 -20.32 -27.78
CA HIS A 160 -2.62 -21.62 -28.18
C HIS A 160 -4.14 -21.56 -28.32
N ALA A 161 -4.81 -20.84 -27.42
CA ALA A 161 -6.26 -20.60 -27.48
C ALA A 161 -6.67 -19.57 -28.53
N ARG A 162 -5.72 -18.85 -29.14
CA ARG A 162 -5.94 -17.72 -30.06
C ARG A 162 -6.84 -16.64 -29.47
N VAL A 163 -6.64 -16.36 -28.18
CA VAL A 163 -7.33 -15.30 -27.44
C VAL A 163 -6.34 -14.17 -27.21
N GLU A 164 -6.75 -12.93 -27.49
CA GLU A 164 -5.94 -11.76 -27.17
C GLU A 164 -6.16 -11.36 -25.69
N PRO A 165 -5.07 -11.13 -24.93
CA PRO A 165 -5.14 -10.52 -23.61
C PRO A 165 -5.85 -9.17 -23.59
N GLY A 166 -6.51 -8.88 -22.46
CA GLY A 166 -6.95 -7.53 -22.15
C GLY A 166 -5.77 -6.63 -21.80
N ASP A 167 -5.82 -5.38 -22.23
CA ASP A 167 -4.75 -4.40 -22.01
C ASP A 167 -4.58 -4.05 -20.52
N ILE A 168 -5.68 -3.98 -19.75
CA ILE A 168 -5.63 -3.67 -18.31
C ILE A 168 -5.03 -4.85 -17.55
N ASP A 169 -5.51 -6.05 -17.79
CA ASP A 169 -5.08 -7.29 -17.16
C ASP A 169 -3.61 -7.60 -17.48
N PHE A 170 -3.20 -7.46 -18.75
CA PHE A 170 -1.78 -7.60 -19.13
C PHE A 170 -0.89 -6.56 -18.45
N SER A 171 -1.32 -5.29 -18.42
CA SER A 171 -0.57 -4.22 -17.74
C SER A 171 -0.44 -4.47 -16.24
N GLN A 172 -1.50 -4.97 -15.61
CA GLN A 172 -1.49 -5.35 -14.20
C GLN A 172 -0.55 -6.53 -13.95
N ALA A 173 -0.54 -7.52 -14.84
CA ALA A 173 0.36 -8.66 -14.74
C ALA A 173 1.83 -8.23 -14.80
N LEU A 174 2.18 -7.29 -15.69
CA LEU A 174 3.54 -6.74 -15.80
C LEU A 174 4.00 -6.04 -14.51
N LEU A 175 3.14 -5.23 -13.87
CA LEU A 175 3.49 -4.55 -12.62
C LEU A 175 3.54 -5.47 -11.39
N ARG A 176 2.97 -6.67 -11.47
CA ARG A 176 3.05 -7.70 -10.44
C ARG A 176 4.26 -8.61 -10.58
N LEU A 177 4.99 -8.57 -11.71
CA LEU A 177 6.21 -9.35 -11.87
C LEU A 177 7.22 -9.01 -10.79
N HIS A 178 7.87 -10.04 -10.26
CA HIS A 178 8.91 -9.89 -9.25
C HIS A 178 10.18 -10.65 -9.63
N GLY A 179 11.31 -10.15 -9.12
CA GLY A 179 12.62 -10.77 -9.33
C GLY A 179 13.15 -10.66 -10.75
N THR A 180 14.37 -11.17 -10.95
CA THR A 180 14.99 -11.30 -12.26
C THR A 180 14.58 -12.63 -12.90
N ALA A 181 14.13 -12.59 -14.15
CA ALA A 181 13.85 -13.81 -14.89
C ALA A 181 15.13 -14.63 -15.15
N SER A 182 15.03 -15.96 -15.09
CA SER A 182 16.12 -16.83 -15.50
C SER A 182 16.33 -16.77 -17.02
N GLU A 183 17.51 -17.15 -17.49
CA GLU A 183 17.80 -17.24 -18.93
C GLU A 183 16.81 -18.16 -19.67
N GLN A 184 16.39 -19.26 -19.02
CA GLN A 184 15.38 -20.16 -19.57
C GLN A 184 14.01 -19.46 -19.73
N THR A 185 13.58 -18.69 -18.73
CA THR A 185 12.32 -17.95 -18.80
C THR A 185 12.37 -16.87 -19.87
N ILE A 186 13.50 -16.18 -20.01
CA ILE A 186 13.70 -15.18 -21.08
C ILE A 186 13.67 -15.85 -22.46
N ALA A 187 14.33 -17.00 -22.62
CA ALA A 187 14.29 -17.77 -23.87
C ALA A 187 12.86 -18.23 -24.22
N ALA A 188 12.09 -18.68 -23.23
CA ALA A 188 10.69 -19.05 -23.41
C ALA A 188 9.81 -17.84 -23.78
N ALA A 189 10.05 -16.67 -23.17
CA ALA A 189 9.35 -15.44 -23.54
C ALA A 189 9.66 -15.01 -24.99
N ASN A 190 10.91 -15.13 -25.45
CA ASN A 190 11.30 -14.82 -26.83
C ASN A 190 10.66 -15.77 -27.87
N ALA A 191 10.19 -16.95 -27.45
CA ALA A 191 9.52 -17.90 -28.33
C ALA A 191 8.02 -17.60 -28.52
N LEU A 192 7.44 -16.70 -27.71
CA LEU A 192 6.08 -16.21 -27.88
C LEU A 192 5.99 -15.36 -29.15
N ARG A 193 4.89 -15.49 -29.90
CA ARG A 193 4.72 -14.86 -31.22
C ARG A 193 3.74 -13.69 -31.22
N SER A 194 2.93 -13.56 -30.18
CA SER A 194 1.98 -12.47 -29.99
C SER A 194 2.67 -11.15 -29.65
N ASP A 195 2.01 -10.04 -29.93
CA ASP A 195 2.50 -8.70 -29.54
C ASP A 195 2.67 -8.59 -28.01
N HIS A 196 1.76 -9.21 -27.25
CA HIS A 196 1.86 -9.33 -25.79
C HIS A 196 3.08 -10.15 -25.35
N GLY A 197 3.39 -11.23 -26.07
CA GLY A 197 4.61 -12.03 -25.88
C GLY A 197 5.88 -11.23 -26.11
N HIS A 198 5.97 -10.49 -27.22
CA HIS A 198 7.10 -9.60 -27.51
C HIS A 198 7.26 -8.50 -26.45
N ARG A 199 6.16 -7.91 -25.98
CA ARG A 199 6.17 -6.91 -24.89
C ARG A 199 6.69 -7.51 -23.59
N LEU A 200 6.25 -8.72 -23.23
CA LEU A 200 6.77 -9.41 -22.05
C LEU A 200 8.27 -9.72 -22.20
N ALA A 201 8.71 -10.24 -23.33
CA ALA A 201 10.11 -10.52 -23.57
C ALA A 201 10.98 -9.26 -23.39
N HIS A 202 10.56 -8.12 -23.97
CA HIS A 202 11.25 -6.84 -23.78
C HIS A 202 11.27 -6.40 -22.31
N TRP A 203 10.16 -6.56 -21.59
CA TRP A 203 10.09 -6.26 -20.16
C TRP A 203 11.08 -7.08 -19.33
N LEU A 204 11.17 -8.39 -19.60
CA LEU A 204 12.07 -9.30 -18.89
C LEU A 204 13.54 -9.01 -19.22
N HIS A 205 13.88 -8.72 -20.48
CA HIS A 205 15.24 -8.31 -20.88
C HIS A 205 15.69 -7.02 -20.21
N ALA A 206 14.78 -6.06 -20.05
CA ALA A 206 15.06 -4.80 -19.37
C ALA A 206 15.16 -4.93 -17.83
N GLY A 207 14.82 -6.09 -17.26
CA GLY A 207 14.76 -6.29 -15.81
C GLY A 207 13.57 -5.61 -15.13
N GLY A 208 12.54 -5.22 -15.88
CA GLY A 208 11.38 -4.47 -15.40
C GLY A 208 11.56 -2.96 -15.31
N PRO A 209 10.66 -2.23 -14.62
CA PRO A 209 10.71 -0.78 -14.51
C PRO A 209 11.82 -0.30 -13.58
N ALA A 210 12.44 0.83 -13.94
CA ALA A 210 13.36 1.52 -13.06
C ALA A 210 12.60 2.52 -12.18
N PHE A 211 12.28 2.11 -10.95
CA PHE A 211 11.53 2.93 -9.99
C PHE A 211 12.44 3.98 -9.32
N PRO A 212 12.15 5.29 -9.48
CA PRO A 212 12.88 6.34 -8.77
C PRO A 212 12.59 6.26 -7.27
N ARG A 213 13.57 6.63 -6.44
CA ARG A 213 13.38 6.66 -4.99
C ARG A 213 12.52 7.87 -4.59
N PRO A 214 11.42 7.67 -3.84
CA PRO A 214 10.71 8.76 -3.20
C PRO A 214 11.64 9.61 -2.32
N THR A 215 11.45 10.92 -2.38
CA THR A 215 12.24 11.90 -1.63
C THR A 215 11.34 12.65 -0.64
N PRO A 216 11.63 12.61 0.67
CA PRO A 216 10.89 13.38 1.67
C PRO A 216 10.92 14.86 1.32
N THR A 217 9.75 15.49 1.30
CA THR A 217 9.58 16.88 0.89
C THR A 217 8.66 17.57 1.88
N ILE A 218 9.12 18.69 2.46
CA ILE A 218 8.26 19.50 3.32
C ILE A 218 7.35 20.33 2.42
N THR A 219 6.05 20.12 2.53
CA THR A 219 5.05 20.92 1.84
C THR A 219 4.66 22.13 2.68
N GLY A 220 4.34 23.22 2.00
CA GLY A 220 3.64 24.33 2.64
C GLY A 220 2.26 23.91 3.16
N PRO A 221 1.58 24.78 3.92
CA PRO A 221 0.14 24.64 4.15
C PRO A 221 -0.56 24.39 2.80
N GLY A 222 -1.31 23.30 2.70
CA GLY A 222 -1.90 22.86 1.43
C GLY A 222 -2.73 23.94 0.75
N ARG A 223 -2.91 23.84 -0.57
CA ARG A 223 -3.95 24.55 -1.32
C ARG A 223 -5.02 23.54 -1.73
N SER A 224 -5.90 23.16 -0.79
CA SER A 224 -7.16 22.50 -1.16
C SER A 224 -8.22 23.58 -1.38
N GLY A 225 -8.97 23.48 -2.49
CA GLY A 225 -10.10 24.34 -2.79
C GLY A 225 -11.32 24.15 -1.88
N LEU A 226 -11.24 23.25 -0.90
CA LEU A 226 -12.32 22.96 0.04
C LEU A 226 -11.83 23.09 1.49
N SER A 227 -12.23 24.22 2.09
CA SER A 227 -12.18 24.62 3.51
C SER A 227 -10.90 25.26 4.10
N PRO A 228 -10.96 26.55 4.53
CA PRO A 228 -9.90 27.31 5.23
C PRO A 228 -9.29 26.70 6.49
N THR A 229 -10.02 25.83 7.22
CA THR A 229 -9.65 25.40 8.58
C THR A 229 -8.73 24.17 8.64
N TRP A 230 -8.57 23.43 7.54
CA TRP A 230 -7.68 22.25 7.45
C TRP A 230 -6.25 22.60 6.96
N LEU A 231 -6.03 23.86 6.59
CA LEU A 231 -4.94 24.34 5.72
C LEU A 231 -3.75 24.98 6.47
N GLY A 232 -3.60 24.80 7.78
CA GLY A 232 -2.64 25.59 8.57
C GLY A 232 -1.24 24.98 8.78
N VAL A 233 -1.02 23.70 8.45
CA VAL A 233 0.13 22.95 8.96
C VAL A 233 1.04 22.49 7.83
N ARG A 234 2.34 22.78 7.95
CA ARG A 234 3.39 22.21 7.09
C ARG A 234 3.46 20.70 7.35
N ARG A 235 3.59 19.91 6.30
CA ARG A 235 3.65 18.45 6.40
C ARG A 235 4.92 17.94 5.76
N LEU A 236 5.46 16.84 6.28
CA LEU A 236 6.53 16.12 5.60
C LEU A 236 5.86 15.00 4.82
N LEU A 237 5.86 15.10 3.49
CA LEU A 237 5.34 14.08 2.58
C LEU A 237 6.52 13.54 1.76
N ALA A 238 6.26 12.83 0.66
CA ALA A 238 7.27 12.47 -0.31
C ALA A 238 6.83 12.82 -1.72
N ALA A 239 7.81 13.11 -2.57
CA ALA A 239 7.64 13.27 -4.00
C ALA A 239 8.43 12.18 -4.72
N VAL A 240 7.98 11.76 -5.89
CA VAL A 240 8.68 10.78 -6.72
C VAL A 240 8.59 11.17 -8.20
N ALA A 241 9.71 11.01 -8.91
CA ALA A 241 9.76 11.25 -10.34
C ALA A 241 8.98 10.17 -11.11
N ALA A 242 8.65 10.44 -12.38
CA ALA A 242 8.03 9.44 -13.23
C ALA A 242 8.90 8.18 -13.37
N THR A 243 8.27 7.02 -13.30
CA THR A 243 8.90 5.71 -13.52
C THR A 243 9.03 5.45 -15.01
N THR A 244 10.22 5.00 -15.42
CA THR A 244 10.45 4.55 -16.80
C THR A 244 10.10 3.08 -16.90
N VAL A 245 9.14 2.75 -17.78
CA VAL A 245 8.71 1.37 -18.06
C VAL A 245 9.29 0.88 -19.40
N PRO A 246 9.71 -0.39 -19.50
CA PRO A 246 10.22 -0.95 -20.76
C PRO A 246 9.18 -0.94 -21.89
N THR A 247 7.92 -1.15 -21.55
CA THR A 247 6.81 -1.14 -22.51
C THR A 247 5.65 -0.32 -21.99
N PRO A 248 4.85 0.30 -22.86
CA PRO A 248 3.63 1.00 -22.44
C PRO A 248 2.71 0.09 -21.63
N VAL A 249 2.19 0.65 -20.53
CA VAL A 249 1.11 0.07 -19.73
C VAL A 249 -0.15 0.92 -19.90
N SER A 250 -1.31 0.32 -19.65
CA SER A 250 -2.60 0.97 -19.84
C SER A 250 -2.76 2.22 -18.98
N ARG A 251 -3.63 3.15 -19.43
CA ARG A 251 -3.76 4.50 -18.85
C ARG A 251 -3.98 4.54 -17.33
N PRO A 252 -4.85 3.72 -16.72
CA PRO A 252 -5.06 3.73 -15.26
C PRO A 252 -3.78 3.40 -14.49
N LEU A 253 -3.04 2.38 -14.94
CA LEU A 253 -1.80 1.95 -14.30
C LEU A 253 -0.67 2.94 -14.57
N ASN A 254 -0.56 3.46 -15.80
CA ASN A 254 0.44 4.47 -16.16
C ASN A 254 0.29 5.75 -15.31
N ARG A 255 -0.92 6.07 -14.84
CA ARG A 255 -1.14 7.22 -13.94
C ARG A 255 -0.37 7.05 -12.62
N LEU A 256 -0.27 5.83 -12.08
CA LEU A 256 0.46 5.53 -10.85
C LEU A 256 1.98 5.70 -11.00
N LEU A 257 2.46 5.69 -12.24
CA LEU A 257 3.88 5.73 -12.61
C LEU A 257 4.33 7.12 -13.03
N LYS A 258 3.43 8.11 -13.08
CA LYS A 258 3.79 9.50 -13.40
C LYS A 258 4.49 10.17 -12.23
N THR A 259 5.12 11.31 -12.52
CA THR A 259 5.65 12.20 -11.47
C THR A 259 4.53 12.54 -10.50
N LEU A 260 4.82 12.33 -9.22
CA LEU A 260 3.94 12.63 -8.11
C LEU A 260 4.62 13.67 -7.24
N HIS A 261 4.07 14.88 -7.18
CA HIS A 261 4.57 15.89 -6.26
C HIS A 261 4.02 15.62 -4.86
N ALA A 262 4.73 16.14 -3.87
CA ALA A 262 4.32 16.05 -2.49
C ALA A 262 2.96 16.73 -2.28
N GLY A 263 1.95 15.94 -1.91
CA GLY A 263 0.56 16.40 -1.73
C GLY A 263 -0.41 15.97 -2.84
N ASP A 264 0.08 15.57 -4.01
CA ASP A 264 -0.74 15.20 -5.19
C ASP A 264 -1.33 13.76 -5.10
N GLY A 265 -1.09 13.07 -3.98
CA GLY A 265 -1.47 11.67 -3.76
C GLY A 265 -2.98 11.46 -3.57
N VAL A 266 -3.33 10.39 -2.85
CA VAL A 266 -4.73 10.09 -2.50
C VAL A 266 -5.35 11.29 -1.76
N PRO A 267 -6.50 11.82 -2.23
CA PRO A 267 -7.11 13.02 -1.65
C PRO A 267 -7.44 12.88 -0.15
N GLU A 268 -7.29 13.99 0.58
CA GLU A 268 -7.47 14.10 2.04
C GLU A 268 -8.91 13.83 2.55
N LEU A 269 -9.89 13.95 1.65
CA LEU A 269 -11.32 13.94 1.92
C LEU A 269 -12.04 12.72 1.31
N ALA A 270 -11.32 11.69 0.87
CA ALA A 270 -11.91 10.39 0.58
C ALA A 270 -12.41 9.81 1.93
N ALA A 271 -13.63 10.20 2.28
CA ALA A 271 -14.24 9.96 3.58
C ALA A 271 -14.89 8.58 3.55
N GLY A 272 -14.25 7.62 4.20
CA GLY A 272 -14.77 6.26 4.30
C GLY A 272 -13.79 5.29 4.91
N THR A 273 -14.34 4.22 5.50
CA THR A 273 -13.63 3.00 5.92
C THR A 273 -13.25 2.19 4.69
N GLU A 274 -12.51 2.81 3.76
CA GLU A 274 -12.00 2.16 2.56
C GLU A 274 -11.18 0.94 2.98
N SER A 275 -11.52 -0.25 2.47
CA SER A 275 -10.52 -1.32 2.38
C SER A 275 -9.37 -0.73 1.54
N THR A 276 -8.22 -0.52 2.17
CA THR A 276 -7.01 0.05 1.54
C THR A 276 -5.92 -1.02 1.43
N GLU A 277 -6.21 -2.22 1.92
CA GLU A 277 -5.31 -3.37 1.96
C GLU A 277 -5.00 -3.94 0.57
N HIS A 278 -5.82 -3.62 -0.43
CA HIS A 278 -5.59 -4.00 -1.83
C HIS A 278 -4.67 -3.05 -2.60
N TRP A 279 -4.38 -1.84 -2.10
CA TRP A 279 -3.56 -0.88 -2.83
C TRP A 279 -2.14 -1.42 -3.09
N PRO A 280 -1.45 -2.01 -2.09
CA PRO A 280 -0.13 -2.56 -2.35
C PRO A 280 -0.16 -3.72 -3.35
N ALA A 281 -1.25 -4.49 -3.43
CA ALA A 281 -1.41 -5.56 -4.40
C ALA A 281 -1.52 -5.09 -5.86
N VAL A 282 -1.67 -3.78 -6.12
CA VAL A 282 -1.60 -3.23 -7.47
C VAL A 282 -0.16 -3.20 -7.98
N ILE A 283 0.81 -2.83 -7.13
CA ILE A 283 2.25 -2.82 -7.45
C ILE A 283 3.01 -3.42 -6.25
N PRO A 284 2.93 -4.74 -6.05
CA PRO A 284 3.34 -5.42 -4.82
C PRO A 284 4.85 -5.40 -4.57
N THR A 285 5.65 -5.00 -5.56
CA THR A 285 7.11 -4.90 -5.47
C THR A 285 7.61 -3.51 -5.07
N GLN A 286 6.71 -2.52 -4.95
CA GLN A 286 7.06 -1.11 -4.72
C GLN A 286 6.28 -0.48 -3.56
N PRO A 287 6.43 -0.98 -2.32
CA PRO A 287 5.74 -0.42 -1.17
C PRO A 287 6.05 1.06 -0.95
N ASP A 288 7.25 1.53 -1.30
CA ASP A 288 7.62 2.96 -1.17
C ASP A 288 6.86 3.87 -2.14
N LEU A 289 6.60 3.41 -3.36
CA LEU A 289 5.76 4.15 -4.31
C LEU A 289 4.32 4.22 -3.81
N VAL A 290 3.78 3.09 -3.33
CA VAL A 290 2.41 3.04 -2.78
C VAL A 290 2.30 3.92 -1.54
N ALA A 291 3.27 3.86 -0.62
CA ALA A 291 3.33 4.73 0.54
C ALA A 291 3.34 6.20 0.13
N THR A 292 4.11 6.58 -0.90
CA THR A 292 4.15 7.97 -1.41
C THR A 292 2.77 8.47 -1.84
N TRP A 293 2.00 7.65 -2.55
CA TRP A 293 0.61 7.97 -2.90
C TRP A 293 -0.28 8.16 -1.67
N CYS A 294 0.00 7.45 -0.58
CA CYS A 294 -0.86 7.41 0.61
C CYS A 294 -0.49 8.42 1.70
N LEU A 295 0.72 9.00 1.66
CA LEU A 295 1.25 9.84 2.74
C LEU A 295 0.33 11.02 3.09
N SER A 296 -0.32 11.64 2.11
CA SER A 296 -1.28 12.73 2.37
C SER A 296 -2.43 12.27 3.28
N ARG A 297 -3.01 11.09 3.00
CA ARG A 297 -4.09 10.49 3.80
C ARG A 297 -3.60 10.09 5.19
N ILE A 298 -2.44 9.43 5.28
CA ILE A 298 -1.84 8.99 6.55
C ILE A 298 -1.52 10.18 7.46
N ALA A 299 -0.93 11.24 6.88
CA ALA A 299 -0.61 12.46 7.60
C ALA A 299 -1.88 13.14 8.14
N VAL A 300 -2.92 13.27 7.31
CA VAL A 300 -4.21 13.85 7.71
C VAL A 300 -4.86 13.06 8.83
N ASN A 301 -4.88 11.73 8.72
CA ASN A 301 -5.44 10.86 9.76
C ASN A 301 -4.72 11.08 11.09
N THR A 302 -3.40 11.14 11.06
CA THR A 302 -2.59 11.36 12.28
C THR A 302 -2.81 12.74 12.88
N ILE A 303 -2.75 13.80 12.08
CA ILE A 303 -2.85 15.20 12.53
C ILE A 303 -4.25 15.51 13.05
N HIS A 304 -5.29 15.02 12.36
CA HIS A 304 -6.68 15.27 12.69
C HIS A 304 -7.32 14.18 13.54
N ASN A 305 -6.51 13.22 14.05
CA ASN A 305 -6.94 12.17 14.95
C ASN A 305 -8.05 11.26 14.38
N ARG A 306 -7.97 10.95 13.09
CA ARG A 306 -8.83 9.94 12.46
C ARG A 306 -8.17 8.57 12.58
N SER A 307 -9.00 7.53 12.60
CA SER A 307 -8.56 6.15 12.60
C SER A 307 -8.50 5.55 11.20
N GLY A 308 -7.92 4.35 11.04
CA GLY A 308 -8.00 3.56 9.81
C GLY A 308 -6.73 3.58 8.97
N THR A 309 -5.58 3.75 9.60
CA THR A 309 -4.26 3.69 8.95
C THR A 309 -3.64 2.30 9.05
N SER A 310 -4.01 1.53 10.08
CA SER A 310 -3.45 0.21 10.39
C SER A 310 -3.55 -0.81 9.25
N PRO A 311 -4.69 -0.98 8.55
CA PRO A 311 -4.80 -1.99 7.49
C PRO A 311 -3.85 -1.71 6.32
N LEU A 312 -3.80 -0.46 5.86
CA LEU A 312 -2.88 -0.03 4.82
C LEU A 312 -1.42 -0.20 5.24
N LEU A 313 -1.07 0.22 6.46
CA LEU A 313 0.29 0.10 6.96
C LEU A 313 0.73 -1.37 7.03
N THR A 314 -0.14 -2.24 7.53
CA THR A 314 0.07 -3.69 7.57
C THR A 314 0.31 -4.26 6.17
N ALA A 315 -0.50 -3.86 5.19
CA ALA A 315 -0.33 -4.29 3.81
C ALA A 315 0.98 -3.77 3.19
N LEU A 316 1.37 -2.52 3.47
CA LEU A 316 2.63 -1.94 3.00
C LEU A 316 3.86 -2.69 3.52
N VAL A 317 3.93 -2.98 4.82
CA VAL A 317 5.10 -3.66 5.41
C VAL A 317 5.16 -5.16 5.12
N ARG A 318 4.03 -5.77 4.73
CA ARG A 318 3.98 -7.15 4.24
C ARG A 318 4.29 -7.27 2.76
N SER A 319 4.22 -6.18 2.00
CA SER A 319 4.51 -6.16 0.57
C SER A 319 5.95 -6.54 0.30
N ARG A 320 6.21 -6.96 -0.93
CA ARG A 320 7.55 -7.32 -1.36
C ARG A 320 8.30 -6.06 -1.78
N GLY A 321 9.58 -5.99 -1.43
CA GLY A 321 10.44 -4.87 -1.84
C GLY A 321 10.89 -4.02 -0.65
N PRO A 322 11.93 -3.19 -0.85
CA PRO A 322 12.56 -2.48 0.25
C PRO A 322 11.62 -1.44 0.84
N ALA A 323 11.55 -1.38 2.17
CA ALA A 323 10.97 -0.24 2.88
C ALA A 323 11.89 0.98 2.67
N GLY A 324 11.48 1.89 1.80
CA GLY A 324 12.21 3.12 1.52
C GLY A 324 11.76 4.27 2.41
N SER A 325 12.07 5.49 1.99
CA SER A 325 11.86 6.68 2.82
C SER A 325 10.38 6.98 3.08
N ALA A 326 9.49 6.65 2.14
CA ALA A 326 8.06 6.90 2.25
C ALA A 326 7.37 5.87 3.17
N VAL A 327 7.78 4.60 3.15
CA VAL A 327 7.32 3.59 4.12
C VAL A 327 7.72 3.97 5.54
N HIS A 328 8.99 4.35 5.75
CA HIS A 328 9.46 4.81 7.06
C HIS A 328 8.68 6.05 7.52
N LEU A 329 8.41 6.98 6.61
CA LEU A 329 7.64 8.18 6.94
C LEU A 329 6.18 7.84 7.29
N ALA A 330 5.57 6.87 6.62
CA ALA A 330 4.24 6.36 6.94
C ALA A 330 4.20 5.71 8.33
N VAL A 331 5.19 4.87 8.66
CA VAL A 331 5.37 4.31 10.03
C VAL A 331 5.52 5.44 11.05
N GLY A 332 6.36 6.45 10.76
CA GLY A 332 6.59 7.59 11.64
C GLY A 332 5.33 8.38 11.98
N TYR A 333 4.46 8.62 10.99
CA TYR A 333 3.14 9.19 11.24
C TYR A 333 2.27 8.27 12.09
N ALA A 334 2.19 6.98 11.76
CA ALA A 334 1.32 6.03 12.46
C ALA A 334 1.72 5.79 13.92
N LEU A 335 3.01 5.84 14.26
CA LEU A 335 3.50 5.83 15.66
C LEU A 335 2.95 7.03 16.47
N GLY A 336 2.60 8.12 15.79
CA GLY A 336 1.96 9.31 16.37
C GLY A 336 0.43 9.29 16.39
N ALA A 337 -0.21 8.20 15.96
CA ALA A 337 -1.66 8.11 15.84
C ALA A 337 -2.37 8.26 17.20
N GLN A 338 -3.56 8.90 17.18
CA GLN A 338 -4.42 8.95 18.37
C GLN A 338 -5.04 7.59 18.67
N SER A 339 -5.51 6.90 17.62
CA SER A 339 -6.14 5.59 17.73
C SER A 339 -5.14 4.59 18.36
N PRO A 340 -5.50 3.91 19.47
CA PRO A 340 -4.69 2.83 20.02
C PRO A 340 -4.40 1.73 19.00
N ASP A 341 -5.39 1.35 18.19
CA ASP A 341 -5.27 0.27 17.21
C ASP A 341 -4.29 0.63 16.08
N ASP A 342 -4.35 1.87 15.57
CA ASP A 342 -3.41 2.33 14.55
C ASP A 342 -1.98 2.44 15.10
N ARG A 343 -1.84 2.86 16.36
CA ARG A 343 -0.53 2.95 17.01
C ARG A 343 0.04 1.57 17.31
N ALA A 344 -0.78 0.61 17.76
CA ALA A 344 -0.37 -0.79 17.94
C ALA A 344 0.06 -1.40 16.61
N GLY A 345 -0.72 -1.20 15.54
CA GLY A 345 -0.33 -1.62 14.20
C GLY A 345 0.97 -0.97 13.71
N ALA A 346 1.27 0.26 14.12
CA ALA A 346 2.55 0.90 13.82
C ALA A 346 3.73 0.30 14.60
N VAL A 347 3.53 -0.11 15.84
CA VAL A 347 4.52 -0.85 16.64
C VAL A 347 4.79 -2.20 15.97
N ASP A 348 3.73 -2.96 15.63
CA ASP A 348 3.86 -4.24 14.93
C ASP A 348 4.57 -4.10 13.58
N ALA A 349 4.24 -3.07 12.82
CA ALA A 349 4.91 -2.75 11.56
C ALA A 349 6.40 -2.42 11.75
N THR A 350 6.74 -1.68 12.81
CA THR A 350 8.13 -1.34 13.14
C THR A 350 8.93 -2.59 13.50
N LEU A 351 8.37 -3.47 14.34
CA LEU A 351 8.98 -4.74 14.72
C LEU A 351 9.17 -5.65 13.51
N LEU A 352 8.14 -5.79 12.66
CA LEU A 352 8.21 -6.61 11.45
C LEU A 352 9.30 -6.14 10.48
N LEU A 353 9.43 -4.83 10.25
CA LEU A 353 10.49 -4.28 9.41
C LEU A 353 11.88 -4.51 10.02
N SER A 354 11.99 -4.40 11.36
CA SER A 354 13.24 -4.67 12.08
C SER A 354 13.65 -6.13 11.96
N ASP A 355 12.73 -7.06 12.20
CA ASP A 355 12.97 -8.52 12.13
C ASP A 355 13.40 -8.96 10.73
N ARG A 356 12.91 -8.26 9.70
CA ARG A 356 13.29 -8.51 8.29
C ARG A 356 14.58 -7.82 7.86
N GLY A 357 15.17 -6.98 8.71
CA GLY A 357 16.32 -6.15 8.35
C GLY A 357 15.99 -5.09 7.29
N GLU A 358 14.73 -4.73 7.15
CA GLU A 358 14.24 -3.75 6.17
C GLU A 358 14.04 -2.36 6.80
N LEU A 359 14.14 -2.25 8.13
CA LEU A 359 14.11 -0.99 8.85
C LEU A 359 15.49 -0.31 8.85
N ASP A 360 15.52 0.98 8.53
CA ASP A 360 16.62 1.92 8.79
C ASP A 360 16.22 2.79 10.00
N PRO A 361 16.68 2.44 11.22
CA PRO A 361 16.34 3.17 12.43
C PRO A 361 16.84 4.62 12.39
N ALA A 362 17.99 4.86 11.75
CA ALA A 362 18.55 6.19 11.67
C ALA A 362 17.70 7.10 10.76
N MET A 363 17.20 6.58 9.64
CA MET A 363 16.27 7.30 8.77
C MET A 363 14.94 7.58 9.47
N LEU A 364 14.32 6.58 10.08
CA LEU A 364 13.07 6.77 10.82
C LEU A 364 13.25 7.78 11.97
N GLY A 365 14.34 7.68 12.73
CA GLY A 365 14.65 8.61 13.81
C GLY A 365 14.74 10.07 13.35
N ARG A 366 15.46 10.33 12.25
CA ARG A 366 15.53 11.69 11.65
C ARG A 366 14.16 12.18 11.19
N GLN A 367 13.38 11.31 10.52
CA GLN A 367 12.02 11.66 10.10
C GLN A 367 11.10 11.94 11.29
N LEU A 368 11.20 11.18 12.39
CA LEU A 368 10.43 11.43 13.62
C LEU A 368 10.76 12.81 14.22
N ALA A 369 12.03 13.21 14.18
CA ALA A 369 12.42 14.55 14.62
C ALA A 369 11.77 15.64 13.76
N ASP A 370 11.76 15.49 12.44
CA ASP A 370 11.09 16.40 11.52
C ASP A 370 9.56 16.43 11.75
N LEU A 371 8.93 15.26 11.92
CA LEU A 371 7.50 15.13 12.18
C LEU A 371 7.08 15.83 13.48
N VAL A 372 7.88 15.70 14.56
CA VAL A 372 7.64 16.41 15.81
C VAL A 372 7.86 17.92 15.63
N GLY A 373 8.92 18.33 14.94
CA GLY A 373 9.22 19.75 14.66
C GLY A 373 8.12 20.44 13.85
N LEU A 374 7.51 19.71 12.90
CA LEU A 374 6.37 20.18 12.09
C LEU A 374 5.02 20.06 12.80
N LYS A 375 4.98 19.56 14.05
CA LYS A 375 3.76 19.24 14.80
C LYS A 375 2.85 18.22 14.08
N GLY A 376 3.42 17.41 13.19
CA GLY A 376 2.75 16.28 12.55
C GLY A 376 2.53 15.12 13.51
N VAL A 377 3.45 14.95 14.48
CA VAL A 377 3.38 13.94 15.54
C VAL A 377 3.55 14.60 16.92
N LYS A 378 2.73 14.18 17.89
CA LYS A 378 2.82 14.66 19.28
C LYS A 378 3.88 13.85 20.04
N PRO A 379 4.83 14.50 20.75
CA PRO A 379 5.87 13.81 21.53
C PRO A 379 5.32 12.80 22.55
N THR A 380 4.17 13.10 23.17
CA THR A 380 3.55 12.22 24.16
C THR A 380 3.01 10.93 23.56
N ARG A 381 2.49 10.96 22.32
CA ARG A 381 1.99 9.76 21.63
C ARG A 381 3.14 8.90 21.12
N LEU A 382 4.17 9.55 20.59
CA LEU A 382 5.41 8.89 20.21
C LEU A 382 6.05 8.20 21.42
N ALA A 383 6.08 8.87 22.59
CA ALA A 383 6.58 8.26 23.82
C ALA A 383 5.81 6.98 24.20
N THR A 384 4.47 6.95 24.02
CA THR A 384 3.68 5.73 24.23
C THR A 384 4.12 4.61 23.29
N ALA A 385 4.19 4.87 21.98
CA ALA A 385 4.59 3.84 21.02
C ALA A 385 6.02 3.31 21.26
N LEU A 386 6.97 4.19 21.60
CA LEU A 386 8.34 3.78 21.94
C LEU A 386 8.41 3.00 23.27
N THR A 387 7.51 3.29 24.20
CA THR A 387 7.38 2.49 25.45
C THR A 387 6.85 1.09 25.12
N ASP A 388 5.88 0.97 24.22
CA ASP A 388 5.35 -0.32 23.78
C ASP A 388 6.45 -1.16 23.08
N LEU A 389 7.26 -0.54 22.22
CA LEU A 389 8.45 -1.17 21.63
C LEU A 389 9.49 -1.58 22.69
N THR A 390 9.69 -0.75 23.72
CA THR A 390 10.57 -1.09 24.85
C THR A 390 10.05 -2.31 25.60
N HIS A 391 8.74 -2.39 25.88
CA HIS A 391 8.13 -3.54 26.54
C HIS A 391 8.15 -4.81 25.68
N ALA A 392 8.17 -4.67 24.35
CA ALA A 392 8.40 -5.77 23.42
C ALA A 392 9.86 -6.24 23.36
N GLY A 393 10.77 -5.62 24.14
CA GLY A 393 12.19 -5.99 24.21
C GLY A 393 13.07 -5.37 23.13
N ALA A 394 12.54 -4.45 22.32
CA ALA A 394 13.27 -3.82 21.21
C ALA A 394 14.18 -2.67 21.68
N HIS A 395 15.00 -2.91 22.70
CA HIS A 395 15.78 -1.87 23.38
C HIS A 395 16.80 -1.19 22.47
N ASP A 396 17.58 -1.99 21.73
CA ASP A 396 18.58 -1.51 20.77
C ASP A 396 17.92 -0.66 19.68
N LEU A 397 16.79 -1.13 19.15
CA LEU A 397 16.04 -0.43 18.14
C LEU A 397 15.50 0.92 18.64
N VAL A 398 14.88 0.94 19.83
CA VAL A 398 14.37 2.19 20.42
C VAL A 398 15.49 3.17 20.68
N TRP A 399 16.65 2.67 21.14
CA TRP A 399 17.85 3.49 21.29
C TRP A 399 18.31 4.08 19.95
N ASP A 400 18.49 3.27 18.91
CA ASP A 400 18.99 3.73 17.61
C ASP A 400 18.05 4.77 16.96
N LEU A 401 16.74 4.55 17.05
CA LEU A 401 15.72 5.52 16.64
C LEU A 401 15.89 6.86 17.37
N LEU A 402 15.99 6.81 18.70
CA LEU A 402 16.10 8.01 19.52
C LEU A 402 17.46 8.70 19.38
N ALA A 403 18.56 7.96 19.27
CA ALA A 403 19.88 8.51 19.05
C ALA A 403 19.94 9.33 17.74
N ALA A 404 19.27 8.86 16.69
CA ALA A 404 19.13 9.59 15.43
C ALA A 404 18.12 10.75 15.50
N ALA A 405 17.07 10.64 16.31
CA ALA A 405 16.04 11.68 16.45
C ALA A 405 16.47 12.84 17.36
N LEU A 406 17.20 12.56 18.44
CA LEU A 406 17.55 13.52 19.50
C LEU A 406 18.24 14.79 18.97
N PRO A 407 19.22 14.75 18.05
CA PRO A 407 19.81 15.97 17.52
C PRO A 407 18.77 16.94 16.94
N GLY A 408 17.82 16.43 16.13
CA GLY A 408 16.76 17.24 15.54
C GLY A 408 15.72 17.70 16.57
N LEU A 409 15.28 16.80 17.46
CA LEU A 409 14.30 17.08 18.51
C LEU A 409 14.76 18.16 19.49
N LEU A 410 16.07 18.22 19.75
CA LEU A 410 16.68 19.10 20.76
C LEU A 410 17.23 20.41 20.18
N SER A 411 17.34 20.53 18.86
CA SER A 411 17.84 21.76 18.21
C SER A 411 16.82 22.91 18.18
N GLY A 412 15.54 22.63 18.46
CA GLY A 412 14.46 23.62 18.49
C GLY A 412 14.04 24.05 19.89
N ALA A 413 12.98 24.87 19.97
CA ALA A 413 12.38 25.24 21.24
C ALA A 413 11.79 24.00 21.95
N PRO A 414 11.93 23.87 23.29
CA PRO A 414 11.42 22.70 24.01
C PRO A 414 9.91 22.50 23.82
N ALA A 415 9.52 21.36 23.25
CA ALA A 415 8.11 20.98 23.10
C ALA A 415 7.59 20.22 24.34
N PRO A 416 6.31 20.38 24.71
CA PRO A 416 5.70 19.56 25.76
C PRO A 416 5.83 18.06 25.45
N GLY A 417 6.24 17.28 26.45
CA GLY A 417 6.46 15.83 26.31
C GLY A 417 7.87 15.42 25.89
N LEU A 418 8.74 16.35 25.48
CA LEU A 418 10.12 16.05 25.08
C LEU A 418 10.94 15.39 26.21
N ALA A 419 10.73 15.80 27.45
CA ALA A 419 11.36 15.17 28.61
C ALA A 419 10.99 13.68 28.74
N GLY A 420 9.80 13.27 28.29
CA GLY A 420 9.40 11.86 28.25
C GLY A 420 10.21 11.06 27.23
N LEU A 421 10.45 11.61 26.05
CA LEU A 421 11.29 10.98 25.02
C LEU A 421 12.75 10.83 25.47
N VAL A 422 13.31 11.86 26.13
CA VAL A 422 14.68 11.78 26.67
C VAL A 422 14.78 10.75 27.82
N ALA A 423 13.73 10.61 28.62
CA ALA A 423 13.67 9.57 29.65
C ALA A 423 13.66 8.15 29.04
N ILE A 424 12.87 7.93 27.98
CA ILE A 424 12.85 6.65 27.24
C ILE A 424 14.21 6.37 26.59
N ALA A 425 14.86 7.40 26.02
CA ALA A 425 16.21 7.28 25.47
C ALA A 425 17.22 6.88 26.54
N SER A 426 17.16 7.51 27.72
CA SER A 426 18.02 7.17 28.87
C SER A 426 17.83 5.73 29.32
N HIS A 427 16.57 5.29 29.45
CA HIS A 427 16.27 3.93 29.87
C HIS A 427 16.79 2.89 28.88
N ASN A 428 16.54 3.07 27.58
CA ASN A 428 17.01 2.12 26.57
C ASN A 428 18.54 2.18 26.39
N ALA A 429 19.16 3.36 26.44
CA ALA A 429 20.62 3.51 26.44
C ALA A 429 21.30 2.74 27.58
N GLU A 430 20.68 2.73 28.77
CA GLU A 430 21.15 1.99 29.93
C GLU A 430 21.03 0.47 29.71
N LEU A 431 19.90 0.01 29.16
CA LEU A 431 19.66 -1.41 28.88
C LEU A 431 20.57 -1.98 27.79
N CYS A 432 20.82 -1.23 26.71
CA CYS A 432 21.69 -1.67 25.62
C CYS A 432 23.17 -1.34 25.84
N GLY A 433 23.52 -0.66 26.93
CA GLY A 433 24.90 -0.23 27.19
C GLY A 433 25.43 0.80 26.18
N ALA A 434 24.55 1.61 25.58
CA ALA A 434 24.95 2.61 24.60
C ALA A 434 25.93 3.63 25.16
N ARG A 435 26.86 4.08 24.30
CA ARG A 435 27.89 5.09 24.61
C ARG A 435 28.04 6.05 23.44
N GLY A 436 28.66 7.19 23.73
CA GLY A 436 28.99 8.19 22.71
C GLY A 436 28.29 9.52 22.93
N VAL A 437 28.98 10.61 22.58
CA VAL A 437 28.52 11.96 22.88
C VAL A 437 27.48 12.41 21.86
N ILE A 438 26.30 12.83 22.35
CA ILE A 438 25.32 13.59 21.56
C ILE A 438 25.43 15.07 21.98
N PRO A 439 25.97 15.97 21.14
CA PRO A 439 26.25 17.36 21.52
C PRO A 439 25.03 18.12 22.07
N GLN A 440 23.86 17.93 21.46
CA GLN A 440 22.63 18.60 21.85
C GLN A 440 22.15 18.16 23.26
N VAL A 441 22.38 16.89 23.63
CA VAL A 441 22.08 16.38 24.97
C VAL A 441 23.02 17.01 26.00
N ALA A 442 24.31 17.12 25.68
CA ALA A 442 25.30 17.78 26.54
C ALA A 442 24.99 19.27 26.73
N GLN A 443 24.61 19.96 25.66
CA GLN A 443 24.22 21.38 25.73
C GLN A 443 22.97 21.59 26.58
N LEU A 444 21.93 20.77 26.41
CA LEU A 444 20.72 20.85 27.21
C LEU A 444 20.93 20.49 28.68
N SER A 445 21.81 19.53 28.98
CA SER A 445 22.12 19.18 30.37
C SER A 445 22.72 20.37 31.15
N ALA A 446 23.46 21.25 30.48
CA ALA A 446 24.00 22.48 31.06
C ALA A 446 22.97 23.62 31.14
N HIS A 447 22.23 23.88 30.05
CA HIS A 447 21.49 25.13 29.86
C HIS A 447 19.95 25.04 30.02
N SER A 448 19.38 23.84 30.09
CA SER A 448 17.93 23.67 30.27
C SER A 448 17.50 23.84 31.73
N THR A 449 16.19 23.80 32.00
CA THR A 449 15.60 23.82 33.35
C THR A 449 14.56 22.70 33.54
N GLY A 450 14.21 22.42 34.80
CA GLY A 450 13.14 21.49 35.15
C GLY A 450 13.43 20.02 34.80
N ARG A 451 12.38 19.27 34.45
CA ARG A 451 12.48 17.82 34.16
C ARG A 451 13.38 17.53 32.96
N LEU A 452 13.30 18.33 31.89
CA LEU A 452 14.09 18.12 30.69
C LEU A 452 15.59 18.19 30.97
N LYS A 453 16.05 19.15 31.79
CA LYS A 453 17.45 19.23 32.23
C LYS A 453 17.90 17.94 32.93
N ARG A 454 17.08 17.43 33.86
CA ARG A 454 17.40 16.22 34.64
C ARG A 454 17.55 14.99 33.76
N GLU A 455 16.61 14.78 32.84
CA GLU A 455 16.68 13.65 31.91
C GLU A 455 17.85 13.79 30.92
N ALA A 456 18.13 15.00 30.42
CA ALA A 456 19.28 15.25 29.55
C ALA A 456 20.61 15.01 30.28
N HIS A 457 20.70 15.41 31.55
CA HIS A 457 21.87 15.12 32.38
C HIS A 457 22.04 13.62 32.63
N ARG A 458 20.95 12.91 32.98
CA ARG A 458 20.98 11.44 33.14
C ARG A 458 21.49 10.77 31.87
N LEU A 459 20.91 11.12 30.72
CA LEU A 459 21.32 10.57 29.42
C LEU A 459 22.80 10.84 29.15
N HIS A 460 23.25 12.09 29.35
CA HIS A 460 24.65 12.46 29.15
C HIS A 460 25.60 11.62 30.01
N THR A 461 25.26 11.42 31.29
CA THR A 461 26.05 10.61 32.22
C THR A 461 26.12 9.14 31.78
N ILE A 462 24.99 8.54 31.37
CA ILE A 462 24.97 7.16 30.85
C ILE A 462 25.92 7.01 29.67
N LEU A 463 25.82 7.94 28.71
CA LEU A 463 26.59 7.88 27.46
C LEU A 463 28.09 8.15 27.61
N THR A 464 28.48 8.84 28.69
CA THR A 464 29.87 9.21 29.00
C THR A 464 30.49 8.37 30.12
N SER A 465 29.73 7.48 30.73
CA SER A 465 30.25 6.55 31.73
C SER A 465 31.30 5.62 31.13
N ALA A 466 32.46 5.51 31.78
CA ALA A 466 33.51 4.58 31.40
C ALA A 466 33.01 3.13 31.55
N SER A 467 33.39 2.26 30.61
CA SER A 467 33.12 0.81 30.67
C SER A 467 33.81 0.13 31.83
#